data_AF-A0A8X6X9F3-F1
#
_entry.id   AF-A0A8X6X9F3-F1
#
_cell.length_a   1.000
_cell.length_b   1.000
_cell.length_c   1.000
_cell.angle_alpha   90.00
_cell.angle_beta   90.00
_cell.angle_gamma   90.00
#
_symmetry.space_group_name_H-M   'P 1'
#
loop_
_entity.id
_entity.type
_entity.pdbx_description
1 polymer ?
#
loop_
_entity_poly.entity_id
_entity_poly.type
_entity_poly.pdbx_seq_one_letter_code
_entity_poly.pdbx_strand_id
1 'polypeptide(L)'
;LVKYTQPLFVKSEDPDSRRKIAEKIRERVTSGKDFEQLLLFPEGGCGNRKALLQFKLGGFAPGVPVQPVFIRYKNELDTCTWSWEGPGALKQLWLTLTQFSIRCELEFLPVYRPSEYERENPRIFADNVRSFVSCWTETPMSCFTVDDARFLKMAKDSFLPPTAALVKLLRLRKSIGRHHIDLSDELLELKGKRKYFEKMRGNVKHMAFYLGLERCPEVLKDFYRTLDQHETNSLDVRVYDAGLYLLRTDLKVREKLKRAFRVFGTENAPAEHLETILLYWKGVPTLKAFSKLDKFDPEELHSS
;
A
#
# COMPACT_ATOMS: atom_id res chain seq x y z
N LEU A 1 0.29 34.38 -10.10
CA LEU A 1 0.58 33.10 -10.79
C LEU A 1 -0.38 31.98 -10.38
N VAL A 2 -0.39 31.51 -9.13
CA VAL A 2 -1.16 30.31 -8.71
C VAL A 2 -2.69 30.44 -8.90
N LYS A 3 -3.27 31.63 -8.75
CA LYS A 3 -4.72 31.85 -9.02
C LYS A 3 -5.07 31.86 -10.51
N TYR A 4 -4.09 32.14 -11.38
CA TYR A 4 -4.28 32.25 -12.83
C TYR A 4 -4.45 30.88 -13.48
N THR A 5 -3.82 29.84 -12.93
CA THR A 5 -3.91 28.44 -13.40
C THR A 5 -5.21 27.74 -12.98
N GLN A 6 -6.23 28.50 -12.58
CA GLN A 6 -7.54 28.02 -12.12
C GLN A 6 -7.51 26.74 -11.25
N PRO A 7 -6.70 26.69 -10.16
CA PRO A 7 -6.46 25.46 -9.41
C PRO A 7 -7.72 24.98 -8.68
N LEU A 8 -7.87 23.65 -8.59
CA LEU A 8 -8.88 23.02 -7.75
C LEU A 8 -8.28 22.74 -6.37
N PHE A 9 -8.71 23.49 -5.36
CA PHE A 9 -8.21 23.32 -4.00
C PHE A 9 -8.92 22.19 -3.27
N VAL A 10 -8.13 21.25 -2.73
CA VAL A 10 -8.59 20.21 -1.80
C VAL A 10 -8.44 20.74 -0.37
N LYS A 11 -9.54 20.80 0.38
CA LYS A 11 -9.51 21.11 1.81
C LYS A 11 -9.58 19.81 2.59
N SER A 12 -8.48 19.39 3.20
CA SER A 12 -8.38 18.12 3.93
C SER A 12 -9.36 17.98 5.09
N GLU A 13 -9.86 19.10 5.62
CA GLU A 13 -10.76 19.19 6.78
C GLU A 13 -12.25 19.00 6.44
N ASP A 14 -12.66 19.19 5.18
CA ASP A 14 -14.04 19.03 4.73
C ASP A 14 -14.19 17.71 3.94
N PRO A 15 -14.86 16.68 4.50
CA PRO A 15 -15.09 15.41 3.80
C PRO A 15 -15.80 15.60 2.45
N ASP A 16 -16.69 16.58 2.34
CA ASP A 16 -17.43 16.88 1.12
C ASP A 16 -16.57 17.58 0.07
N SER A 17 -15.42 18.16 0.44
CA SER A 17 -14.53 18.82 -0.51
C SER A 17 -14.03 17.86 -1.57
N ARG A 18 -13.75 16.60 -1.21
CA ARG A 18 -13.22 15.59 -2.14
C ARG A 18 -14.25 15.23 -3.20
N ARG A 19 -15.51 15.07 -2.79
CA ARG A 19 -16.63 14.80 -3.70
C ARG A 19 -16.88 15.98 -4.63
N LYS A 20 -16.96 17.20 -4.08
CA LYS A 20 -17.12 18.45 -4.86
C LYS A 20 -16.01 18.62 -5.90
N ILE A 21 -14.78 18.25 -5.56
CA ILE A 21 -13.65 18.33 -6.51
C ILE A 21 -13.79 17.28 -7.59
N ALA A 22 -14.14 16.04 -7.25
CA ALA A 22 -14.35 15.02 -8.26
C ALA A 22 -15.45 15.41 -9.27
N GLU A 23 -16.55 15.99 -8.77
CA GLU A 23 -17.64 16.53 -9.60
C GLU A 23 -17.15 17.70 -10.47
N LYS A 24 -16.38 18.64 -9.93
CA LYS A 24 -15.78 19.74 -10.71
C LYS A 24 -14.79 19.27 -11.77
N ILE A 25 -13.98 18.25 -11.48
CA ILE A 25 -13.08 17.65 -12.47
C ILE A 25 -13.90 17.08 -13.62
N ARG A 26 -14.94 16.31 -13.28
CA ARG A 26 -15.84 15.73 -14.28
C ARG A 26 -16.50 16.82 -15.12
N GLU A 27 -17.06 17.84 -14.48
CA GLU A 27 -17.68 18.98 -15.16
C GLU A 27 -16.70 19.66 -16.13
N ARG A 28 -15.48 19.99 -15.69
CA ARG A 28 -14.48 20.63 -16.57
C ARG A 28 -14.18 19.79 -17.79
N VAL A 29 -14.00 18.48 -17.62
CA VAL A 29 -13.68 17.55 -18.72
C VAL A 29 -14.86 17.37 -19.68
N THR A 30 -16.11 17.42 -19.20
CA THR A 30 -17.31 17.16 -20.03
C THR A 30 -18.03 18.40 -20.55
N SER A 31 -17.76 19.59 -20.00
CA SER A 31 -18.55 20.81 -20.25
C SER A 31 -18.49 21.35 -21.69
N GLY A 32 -17.59 20.83 -22.53
CA GLY A 32 -17.37 21.33 -23.90
C GLY A 32 -16.83 22.77 -23.96
N LYS A 33 -16.57 23.39 -22.79
CA LYS A 33 -15.95 24.70 -22.66
C LYS A 33 -14.44 24.57 -22.85
N ASP A 34 -13.81 25.64 -23.30
CA ASP A 34 -12.36 25.71 -23.51
C ASP A 34 -11.63 25.86 -22.16
N PHE A 35 -11.57 24.76 -21.41
CA PHE A 35 -10.79 24.67 -20.18
C PHE A 35 -9.38 24.16 -20.50
N GLU A 36 -8.37 24.75 -19.85
CA GLU A 36 -7.01 24.21 -19.88
C GLU A 36 -6.95 22.79 -19.33
N GLN A 37 -6.01 21.99 -19.85
CA GLN A 37 -5.80 20.62 -19.39
C GLN A 37 -5.48 20.59 -17.89
N LEU A 38 -6.29 19.85 -17.13
CA LEU A 38 -6.09 19.71 -15.69
C LEU A 38 -4.90 18.80 -15.39
N LEU A 39 -3.87 19.36 -14.77
CA LEU A 39 -2.72 18.59 -14.30
C LEU A 39 -2.94 18.10 -12.87
N LEU A 40 -2.99 16.79 -12.70
CA LEU A 40 -3.08 16.13 -11.40
C LEU A 40 -1.70 15.61 -11.01
N PHE A 41 -1.08 16.27 -10.04
CA PHE A 41 0.08 15.70 -9.38
C PHE A 41 -0.40 14.68 -8.36
N PRO A 42 -0.05 13.40 -8.48
CA PRO A 42 -0.31 12.44 -7.41
C PRO A 42 0.51 12.89 -6.19
N GLU A 43 -0.13 13.62 -5.30
CA GLU A 43 0.50 14.32 -4.20
C GLU A 43 1.34 13.38 -3.32
N GLY A 44 2.66 13.64 -3.31
CA GLY A 44 3.53 13.42 -2.16
C GLY A 44 4.41 12.18 -2.13
N GLY A 45 5.01 11.76 -3.24
CA GLY A 45 6.11 10.80 -3.12
C GLY A 45 6.68 10.37 -4.46
N CYS A 46 7.74 11.03 -4.91
CA CYS A 46 8.78 10.26 -5.58
C CYS A 46 9.25 9.26 -4.53
N GLY A 47 8.97 7.98 -4.73
CA GLY A 47 9.62 6.94 -3.95
C GLY A 47 11.12 6.96 -4.21
N ASN A 48 11.81 5.85 -4.00
CA ASN A 48 13.22 5.70 -4.32
C ASN A 48 13.54 5.69 -5.85
N ARG A 49 12.67 6.25 -6.71
CA ARG A 49 12.68 6.18 -8.19
C ARG A 49 12.75 4.77 -8.80
N LYS A 50 12.70 3.71 -7.98
CA LYS A 50 12.86 2.32 -8.42
C LYS A 50 11.55 1.59 -8.64
N ALA A 51 10.44 2.07 -8.07
CA ALA A 51 9.14 1.43 -8.23
C ALA A 51 7.98 2.43 -8.16
N LEU A 52 6.90 2.10 -8.87
CA LEU A 52 5.63 2.82 -8.82
C LEU A 52 4.88 2.45 -7.54
N LEU A 53 4.74 3.41 -6.63
CA LEU A 53 3.86 3.29 -5.47
C LEU A 53 2.40 3.18 -5.91
N GLN A 54 1.54 2.67 -5.01
CA GLN A 54 0.12 2.65 -5.27
C GLN A 54 -0.46 4.06 -5.36
N PHE A 55 -1.22 4.32 -6.42
CA PHE A 55 -1.82 5.62 -6.68
C PHE A 55 -2.96 5.92 -5.70
N LYS A 56 -3.06 7.19 -5.29
CA LYS A 56 -4.21 7.68 -4.52
C LYS A 56 -5.43 7.77 -5.43
N LEU A 57 -6.59 7.43 -4.89
CA LEU A 57 -7.84 7.33 -5.66
C LEU A 57 -8.44 8.67 -6.08
N GLY A 58 -8.02 9.78 -5.46
CA GLY A 58 -8.65 11.09 -5.65
C GLY A 58 -8.69 11.56 -7.11
N GLY A 59 -7.63 11.30 -7.88
CA GLY A 59 -7.57 11.64 -9.30
C GLY A 59 -8.38 10.72 -10.22
N PHE A 60 -8.73 9.52 -9.74
CA PHE A 60 -9.44 8.49 -10.51
C PHE A 60 -10.93 8.44 -10.16
N ALA A 61 -11.33 9.00 -9.01
CA ALA A 61 -12.72 9.10 -8.57
C ALA A 61 -13.69 9.71 -9.60
N PRO A 62 -13.30 10.69 -10.45
CA PRO A 62 -14.20 11.24 -11.47
C PRO A 62 -14.59 10.27 -12.60
N GLY A 63 -13.82 9.18 -12.82
CA GLY A 63 -14.09 8.22 -13.89
C GLY A 63 -13.99 8.82 -15.30
N VAL A 64 -13.05 9.74 -15.51
CA VAL A 64 -12.78 10.41 -16.79
C VAL A 64 -11.43 9.95 -17.37
N PRO A 65 -11.19 10.10 -18.69
CA PRO A 65 -9.91 9.77 -19.29
C PRO A 65 -8.74 10.50 -18.62
N VAL A 66 -7.61 9.82 -18.48
CA VAL A 66 -6.39 10.37 -17.89
C VAL A 66 -5.22 10.18 -18.85
N GLN A 67 -4.34 11.17 -18.93
CA GLN A 67 -3.07 11.06 -19.65
C GLN A 67 -1.94 10.96 -18.65
N PRO A 68 -1.31 9.79 -18.47
CA PRO A 68 -0.16 9.67 -17.60
C PRO A 68 1.04 10.42 -18.20
N VAL A 69 1.75 11.16 -17.36
CA VAL A 69 3.03 11.78 -17.71
C VAL A 69 4.08 11.22 -16.77
N PHE A 70 5.05 10.51 -17.32
CA PHE A 70 6.13 9.91 -16.56
C PHE A 70 7.35 10.83 -16.56
N ILE A 71 7.91 11.07 -15.37
CA ILE A 71 9.03 11.97 -15.16
C ILE A 71 10.25 11.14 -14.80
N ARG A 72 11.24 11.08 -15.71
CA ARG A 72 12.47 10.30 -15.52
C ARG A 72 13.65 11.21 -15.21
N TYR A 73 14.17 11.09 -13.99
CA TYR A 73 15.40 11.79 -13.57
C TYR A 73 16.62 10.96 -13.93
N LYS A 74 17.46 11.45 -14.85
CA LYS A 74 18.63 10.74 -15.38
C LYS A 74 19.89 10.87 -14.54
N ASN A 75 19.91 11.79 -13.58
CA ASN A 75 21.06 11.94 -12.70
C ASN A 75 21.22 10.72 -11.78
N GLU A 76 22.48 10.26 -11.67
CA GLU A 76 22.88 9.17 -10.77
C GLU A 76 22.57 9.52 -9.31
N LEU A 77 22.97 10.72 -8.88
CA LEU A 77 22.69 11.22 -7.54
C LEU A 77 21.23 11.67 -7.44
N ASP A 78 20.53 11.12 -6.43
CA ASP A 78 19.16 11.51 -6.14
C ASP A 78 19.09 12.80 -5.34
N THR A 79 19.11 13.93 -6.03
CA THR A 79 19.03 15.27 -5.43
C THR A 79 17.60 15.80 -5.36
N CYS A 80 16.68 15.20 -6.11
CA CYS A 80 15.30 15.68 -6.25
C CYS A 80 14.32 14.95 -5.31
N THR A 81 14.64 13.73 -4.88
CA THR A 81 13.75 12.93 -4.03
C THR A 81 13.96 13.25 -2.56
N TRP A 82 13.02 13.99 -1.99
CA TRP A 82 12.93 14.21 -0.55
C TRP A 82 12.04 13.13 0.07
N SER A 83 12.63 11.96 0.34
CA SER A 83 11.93 10.85 0.99
C SER A 83 12.19 10.82 2.50
N TRP A 84 11.28 10.19 3.25
CA TRP A 84 11.38 10.02 4.71
C TRP A 84 12.62 9.25 5.18
N GLU A 85 13.24 8.48 4.28
CA GLU A 85 14.46 7.70 4.51
C GLU A 85 15.65 8.27 3.70
N GLY A 86 15.47 9.45 3.10
CA GLY A 86 16.48 10.12 2.29
C GLY A 86 17.60 10.76 3.12
N PRO A 87 18.66 11.25 2.45
CA PRO A 87 19.71 12.05 3.08
C PRO A 87 19.11 13.20 3.88
N GLY A 88 19.72 13.53 5.03
CA GLY A 88 19.33 14.72 5.79
C GLY A 88 19.45 15.98 4.94
N ALA A 89 18.67 17.02 5.26
CA ALA A 89 18.52 18.22 4.43
C ALA A 89 19.86 18.86 4.00
N LEU A 90 20.86 18.91 4.89
CA LEU A 90 22.19 19.43 4.58
C LEU A 90 22.94 18.56 3.57
N LYS A 91 22.87 17.23 3.71
CA LYS A 91 23.47 16.29 2.75
C LYS A 91 22.75 16.38 1.41
N GLN A 92 21.42 16.52 1.41
CA GLN A 92 20.64 16.70 0.19
C GLN A 92 21.00 18.01 -0.52
N LEU A 93 21.13 19.11 0.23
CA LEU A 93 21.59 20.40 -0.28
C LEU A 93 23.00 20.27 -0.87
N TRP A 94 23.92 19.63 -0.15
CA TRP A 94 25.28 19.40 -0.63
C TRP A 94 25.30 18.61 -1.94
N LEU A 95 24.59 17.49 -2.01
CA LEU A 95 24.48 16.69 -3.23
C LEU A 95 23.88 17.50 -4.39
N THR A 96 22.90 18.35 -4.10
CA THR A 96 22.29 19.25 -5.09
C THR A 96 23.29 20.28 -5.60
N LEU A 97 24.09 20.89 -4.71
CA LEU A 97 25.12 21.86 -5.08
C LEU A 97 26.25 21.22 -5.90
N THR A 98 26.56 19.94 -5.68
CA THR A 98 27.55 19.21 -6.48
C THR A 98 27.03 18.82 -7.88
N GLN A 99 25.74 19.05 -8.17
CA GLN A 99 25.11 18.66 -9.41
C GLN A 99 24.65 19.89 -10.22
N PHE A 100 25.55 20.42 -11.06
CA PHE A 100 25.32 21.63 -11.86
C PHE A 100 24.14 21.56 -12.85
N SER A 101 23.65 20.36 -13.18
CA SER A 101 22.50 20.17 -14.06
C SER A 101 21.65 18.99 -13.61
N ILE A 102 20.34 19.22 -13.48
CA ILE A 102 19.33 18.18 -13.25
C ILE A 102 18.70 17.84 -14.60
N ARG A 103 19.00 16.65 -15.13
CA ARG A 103 18.44 16.13 -16.37
C ARG A 103 17.14 15.38 -16.06
N CYS A 104 16.05 15.89 -16.61
CA CYS A 104 14.71 15.34 -16.45
C CYS A 104 14.11 15.11 -17.83
N GLU A 105 13.54 13.93 -18.05
CA GLU A 105 12.78 13.59 -19.25
C GLU A 105 11.31 13.44 -18.92
N LEU A 106 10.47 14.05 -19.75
CA LEU A 106 9.03 13.94 -19.65
C LEU A 106 8.55 13.03 -20.77
N GLU A 107 7.95 11.92 -20.38
CA GLU A 107 7.36 10.94 -21.29
C GLU A 107 5.84 11.05 -21.19
N PHE A 108 5.21 11.55 -22.25
CA PHE A 108 3.76 11.65 -22.34
C PHE A 108 3.20 10.34 -22.87
N LEU A 109 2.54 9.57 -22.01
CA LEU A 109 1.96 8.29 -22.42
C LEU A 109 0.64 8.53 -23.16
N PRO A 110 0.16 7.52 -23.93
CA PRO A 110 -1.16 7.58 -24.54
C PRO A 110 -2.27 7.82 -23.51
N VAL A 111 -3.34 8.50 -23.95
CA VAL A 111 -4.51 8.75 -23.10
C VAL A 111 -5.18 7.42 -22.73
N TYR A 112 -5.25 7.14 -21.45
CA TYR A 112 -5.96 5.99 -20.90
C TYR A 112 -7.44 6.34 -20.73
N ARG A 113 -8.31 5.56 -21.37
CA ARG A 113 -9.77 5.74 -21.27
C ARG A 113 -10.35 4.62 -20.39
N PRO A 114 -11.00 4.94 -19.27
CA PRO A 114 -11.56 3.92 -18.40
C PRO A 114 -12.76 3.23 -19.05
N SER A 115 -12.84 1.91 -18.87
CA SER A 115 -14.03 1.09 -19.14
C SER A 115 -15.19 1.42 -18.21
N GLU A 116 -16.41 0.99 -18.53
CA GLU A 116 -17.58 1.23 -17.66
C GLU A 116 -17.36 0.72 -16.23
N TYR A 117 -16.77 -0.47 -16.10
CA TYR A 117 -16.44 -1.07 -14.81
C TYR A 117 -15.41 -0.24 -14.00
N GLU A 118 -14.41 0.33 -14.65
CA GLU A 118 -13.42 1.20 -14.01
C GLU A 118 -14.00 2.55 -13.59
N ARG A 119 -15.00 3.06 -14.32
CA ARG A 119 -15.70 4.30 -13.96
C ARG A 119 -16.51 4.14 -12.68
N GLU A 120 -17.03 2.95 -12.43
CA GLU A 120 -17.72 2.61 -11.18
C GLU A 120 -16.76 2.32 -10.03
N ASN A 121 -15.56 1.82 -10.33
CA ASN A 121 -14.55 1.47 -9.33
C ASN A 121 -13.22 2.23 -9.51
N PRO A 122 -13.06 3.40 -8.84
CA PRO A 122 -11.87 4.23 -8.94
C PRO A 122 -10.56 3.52 -8.56
N ARG A 123 -10.63 2.46 -7.74
CA ARG A 123 -9.43 1.74 -7.32
C ARG A 123 -8.92 0.80 -8.40
N ILE A 124 -9.82 0.11 -9.09
CA ILE A 124 -9.46 -0.72 -10.24
C ILE A 124 -8.91 0.17 -11.34
N PHE A 125 -9.55 1.32 -11.58
CA PHE A 125 -9.04 2.31 -12.52
C PHE A 125 -7.61 2.76 -12.17
N ALA A 126 -7.35 3.12 -10.90
CA ALA A 126 -6.02 3.53 -10.44
C ALA A 126 -4.98 2.41 -10.57
N ASP A 127 -5.33 1.18 -10.18
CA ASP A 127 -4.44 0.02 -10.22
C ASP A 127 -4.14 -0.38 -11.69
N ASN A 128 -5.10 -0.26 -12.61
CA ASN A 128 -4.92 -0.53 -14.04
C ASN A 128 -4.10 0.55 -14.75
N VAL A 129 -4.33 1.83 -14.45
CA VAL A 129 -3.49 2.93 -14.96
C VAL A 129 -2.06 2.78 -14.46
N ARG A 130 -1.86 2.36 -13.21
CA ARG A 130 -0.52 2.07 -12.68
C ARG A 130 0.15 0.91 -13.44
N SER A 131 -0.57 -0.17 -13.69
CA SER A 131 -0.07 -1.31 -14.49
C SER A 131 0.26 -0.87 -15.92
N PHE A 132 -0.58 -0.03 -16.53
CA PHE A 132 -0.32 0.55 -17.84
C PHE A 132 0.98 1.37 -17.85
N VAL A 133 1.18 2.28 -16.89
CA VAL A 133 2.42 3.04 -16.76
C VAL A 133 3.62 2.12 -16.51
N SER A 134 3.47 1.10 -15.66
CA SER A 134 4.51 0.12 -15.36
C SER A 134 4.98 -0.63 -16.62
N CYS A 135 4.05 -1.11 -17.44
CA CYS A 135 4.35 -1.80 -18.69
C CYS A 135 5.03 -0.89 -19.72
N TRP A 136 4.57 0.37 -19.84
CA TRP A 136 5.16 1.32 -20.79
C TRP A 136 6.57 1.77 -20.41
N THR A 137 6.82 1.95 -19.11
CA THR A 137 8.07 2.55 -18.61
C THR A 137 9.06 1.51 -18.09
N GLU A 138 8.69 0.23 -18.11
CA GLU A 138 9.43 -0.90 -17.52
C GLU A 138 9.77 -0.70 -16.04
N THR A 139 8.99 0.14 -15.34
CA THR A 139 9.20 0.44 -13.92
C THR A 139 8.38 -0.52 -13.07
N PRO A 140 8.99 -1.26 -12.12
CA PRO A 140 8.26 -2.24 -11.32
C PRO A 140 7.25 -1.57 -10.39
N MET A 141 6.22 -2.32 -10.00
CA MET A 141 5.19 -1.82 -9.09
C MET A 141 5.49 -2.19 -7.64
N SER A 142 5.08 -1.31 -6.72
CA SER A 142 5.15 -1.53 -5.29
C SER A 142 3.76 -1.69 -4.68
N CYS A 143 3.64 -2.54 -3.66
CA CYS A 143 2.42 -2.72 -2.88
C CYS A 143 2.22 -1.65 -1.79
N PHE A 144 3.16 -0.70 -1.66
CA PHE A 144 3.13 0.35 -0.66
C PHE A 144 2.50 1.63 -1.17
N THR A 145 1.88 2.36 -0.24
CA THR A 145 1.43 3.74 -0.40
C THR A 145 2.41 4.69 0.30
N VAL A 146 2.33 5.99 -0.02
CA VAL A 146 3.10 7.03 0.69
C VAL A 146 2.86 6.98 2.20
N ASP A 147 1.61 6.75 2.62
CA ASP A 147 1.23 6.68 4.03
C ASP A 147 1.91 5.53 4.78
N ASP A 148 2.38 4.51 4.06
CA ASP A 148 3.04 3.33 4.63
C ASP A 148 4.51 3.61 5.00
N ALA A 149 5.11 4.69 4.50
CA ALA A 149 6.53 5.01 4.70
C ALA A 149 6.94 5.07 6.19
N ARG A 150 6.12 5.69 7.04
CA ARG A 150 6.38 5.75 8.50
C ARG A 150 6.33 4.38 9.17
N PHE A 151 5.50 3.46 8.65
CA PHE A 151 5.34 2.12 9.20
C PHE A 151 6.43 1.17 8.68
N LEU A 152 6.93 1.40 7.46
CA LEU A 152 8.14 0.76 6.94
C LEU A 152 9.34 1.09 7.82
N LYS A 153 9.53 2.37 8.16
CA LYS A 153 10.57 2.80 9.10
C LYS A 153 10.41 2.13 10.47
N MET A 154 9.20 2.16 11.03
CA MET A 154 8.91 1.50 12.31
C MET A 154 9.22 -0.01 12.30
N ALA A 155 8.88 -0.70 11.21
CA ALA A 155 9.20 -2.12 11.06
C ALA A 155 10.71 -2.36 11.04
N LYS A 156 11.45 -1.54 10.27
CA LYS A 156 12.92 -1.60 10.20
C LYS A 156 13.59 -1.34 11.54
N ASP A 157 13.17 -0.29 12.25
CA ASP A 157 13.69 0.08 13.57
C ASP A 157 13.41 -1.01 14.63
N SER A 158 12.34 -1.81 14.42
CA SER A 158 11.98 -2.95 15.27
C SER A 158 12.56 -4.28 14.80
N PHE A 159 13.47 -4.27 13.81
CA PHE A 159 14.04 -5.47 13.17
C PHE A 159 12.99 -6.46 12.64
N LEU A 160 11.84 -5.95 12.22
CA LEU A 160 10.76 -6.72 11.60
C LEU A 160 10.90 -6.70 10.07
N PRO A 161 10.51 -7.79 9.38
CA PRO A 161 10.48 -7.79 7.92
C PRO A 161 9.59 -6.66 7.37
N PRO A 162 10.08 -5.82 6.44
CA PRO A 162 9.32 -4.71 5.87
C PRO A 162 8.36 -5.18 4.77
N THR A 163 7.52 -6.18 5.06
CA THR A 163 6.55 -6.76 4.11
C THR A 163 5.27 -5.94 4.07
N ALA A 164 4.57 -5.95 2.93
CA ALA A 164 3.30 -5.25 2.78
C ALA A 164 2.27 -5.65 3.85
N ALA A 165 2.15 -6.94 4.16
CA ALA A 165 1.20 -7.44 5.14
C ALA A 165 1.51 -6.96 6.57
N LEU A 166 2.78 -7.00 7.02
CA LEU A 166 3.16 -6.52 8.36
C LEU A 166 3.03 -5.00 8.49
N VAL A 167 3.45 -4.26 7.46
CA VAL A 167 3.36 -2.79 7.46
C VAL A 167 1.90 -2.34 7.50
N LYS A 168 1.02 -2.99 6.74
CA LYS A 168 -0.43 -2.71 6.79
C LYS A 168 -1.07 -3.12 8.11
N LEU A 169 -0.59 -4.19 8.75
CA LEU A 169 -1.02 -4.55 10.11
C LEU A 169 -0.64 -3.47 11.13
N LEU A 170 0.60 -2.96 11.09
CA LEU A 170 1.05 -1.86 11.94
C LEU A 170 0.19 -0.60 11.72
N ARG A 171 -0.09 -0.29 10.46
CA ARG A 171 -1.00 0.81 10.08
C ARG A 171 -2.40 0.60 10.64
N LEU A 172 -2.95 -0.59 10.49
CA LEU A 172 -4.28 -0.95 11.01
C LEU A 172 -4.31 -0.76 12.53
N ARG A 173 -3.38 -1.35 13.28
CA ARG A 173 -3.30 -1.23 14.75
C ARG A 173 -3.26 0.23 15.21
N LYS A 174 -2.50 1.08 14.52
CA LYS A 174 -2.47 2.52 14.81
C LYS A 174 -3.81 3.20 14.51
N SER A 175 -4.45 2.89 13.37
CA SER A 175 -5.72 3.49 12.98
C SER A 175 -6.90 3.14 13.90
N ILE A 176 -6.87 1.95 14.51
CA ILE A 176 -7.91 1.48 15.45
C ILE A 176 -7.57 1.81 16.92
N GLY A 177 -6.53 2.62 17.16
CA GLY A 177 -6.12 3.05 18.51
C GLY A 177 -5.37 2.01 19.34
N ARG A 178 -5.22 0.75 18.88
CA ARG A 178 -4.63 -0.35 19.64
C ARG A 178 -3.10 -0.34 19.77
N HIS A 179 -2.43 0.65 19.18
CA HIS A 179 -0.96 0.77 19.26
C HIS A 179 -0.39 0.97 20.68
N HIS A 180 -1.20 1.45 21.63
CA HIS A 180 -0.79 1.57 23.05
C HIS A 180 -0.97 0.29 23.85
N ILE A 181 -1.74 -0.67 23.33
CA ILE A 181 -2.04 -1.93 24.01
C ILE A 181 -0.87 -2.89 23.78
N ASP A 182 -0.39 -3.51 24.85
CA ASP A 182 0.62 -4.56 24.74
C ASP A 182 0.09 -5.71 23.88
N LEU A 183 0.97 -6.26 23.04
CA LEU A 183 0.61 -7.34 22.13
C LEU A 183 0.11 -8.57 22.87
N SER A 184 0.61 -8.85 24.08
CA SER A 184 0.22 -10.00 24.89
C SER A 184 -1.20 -9.85 25.44
N ASP A 185 -1.55 -8.64 25.90
CA ASP A 185 -2.87 -8.33 26.44
C ASP A 185 -3.94 -8.38 25.33
N GLU A 186 -3.64 -7.78 24.17
CA GLU A 186 -4.50 -7.82 23.00
C GLU A 186 -4.75 -9.27 22.52
N LEU A 187 -3.70 -10.09 22.50
CA LEU A 187 -3.80 -11.52 22.16
C LEU A 187 -4.65 -12.32 23.17
N LEU A 188 -4.63 -11.95 24.45
CA LEU A 188 -5.41 -12.60 25.50
C LEU A 188 -6.90 -12.27 25.36
N GLU A 189 -7.22 -10.99 25.12
CA GLU A 189 -8.58 -10.51 24.85
C GLU A 189 -9.19 -11.26 23.65
N LEU A 190 -8.45 -11.28 22.53
CA LEU A 190 -8.88 -11.96 21.31
C LEU A 190 -9.04 -13.46 21.53
N LYS A 191 -8.15 -14.11 22.29
CA LYS A 191 -8.29 -15.53 22.65
C LYS A 191 -9.56 -15.81 23.44
N GLY A 192 -9.98 -14.91 24.33
CA GLY A 192 -11.27 -15.00 25.02
C GLY A 192 -12.44 -14.91 24.05
N LYS A 193 -12.43 -13.88 23.18
CA LYS A 193 -13.47 -13.65 22.17
C LYS A 193 -13.64 -14.82 21.20
N ARG A 194 -12.55 -15.46 20.76
CA ARG A 194 -12.59 -16.61 19.84
C ARG A 194 -13.44 -17.78 20.35
N LYS A 195 -13.54 -18.00 21.65
CA LYS A 195 -14.30 -19.13 22.22
C LYS A 195 -15.79 -19.05 21.93
N TYR A 196 -16.32 -17.84 21.80
CA TYR A 196 -17.75 -17.56 21.61
C TYR A 196 -18.04 -16.99 20.22
N PHE A 197 -17.05 -16.97 19.33
CA PHE A 197 -17.18 -16.40 17.99
C PHE A 197 -17.61 -17.51 17.02
N GLU A 198 -18.88 -17.50 16.63
CA GLU A 198 -19.53 -18.61 15.91
C GLU A 198 -18.84 -18.99 14.60
N LYS A 199 -18.38 -18.01 13.82
CA LYS A 199 -17.82 -18.22 12.48
C LYS A 199 -16.43 -17.61 12.37
N MET A 200 -15.41 -18.42 12.10
CA MET A 200 -14.03 -17.91 11.98
C MET A 200 -13.72 -17.32 10.61
N ARG A 201 -14.48 -17.64 9.55
CA ARG A 201 -14.26 -17.09 8.20
C ARG A 201 -15.40 -16.17 7.77
N GLY A 202 -15.06 -15.07 7.14
CA GLY A 202 -16.04 -14.15 6.58
C GLY A 202 -15.42 -13.00 5.81
N ASN A 203 -16.28 -12.10 5.34
CA ASN A 203 -15.88 -10.91 4.59
C ASN A 203 -15.26 -9.82 5.49
N VAL A 204 -14.90 -8.68 4.90
CA VAL A 204 -14.30 -7.55 5.64
C VAL A 204 -15.16 -7.04 6.80
N LYS A 205 -16.50 -7.06 6.67
CA LYS A 205 -17.42 -6.62 7.74
C LYS A 205 -17.35 -7.59 8.93
N HIS A 206 -17.21 -8.88 8.64
CA HIS A 206 -17.03 -9.92 9.65
C HIS A 206 -15.74 -9.72 10.45
N MET A 207 -14.64 -9.41 9.76
CA MET A 207 -13.37 -9.04 10.39
C MET A 207 -13.51 -7.77 11.25
N ALA A 208 -14.24 -6.74 10.77
CA ALA A 208 -14.48 -5.53 11.54
C ALA A 208 -15.21 -5.84 12.86
N PHE A 209 -16.25 -6.68 12.80
CA PHE A 209 -16.98 -7.14 13.99
C PHE A 209 -16.11 -7.95 14.96
N TYR A 210 -15.23 -8.81 14.43
CA TYR A 210 -14.24 -9.52 15.24
C TYR A 210 -13.28 -8.56 15.96
N LEU A 211 -12.86 -7.47 15.31
CA LEU A 211 -12.02 -6.43 15.93
C LEU A 211 -12.80 -5.44 16.83
N GLY A 212 -14.13 -5.58 16.94
CA GLY A 212 -14.96 -4.68 17.74
C GLY A 212 -15.16 -3.30 17.12
N LEU A 213 -15.07 -3.19 15.79
CA LEU A 213 -15.24 -1.94 15.06
C LEU A 213 -16.68 -1.80 14.57
N GLU A 214 -17.33 -0.69 14.91
CA GLU A 214 -18.69 -0.36 14.46
C GLU A 214 -18.74 -0.04 12.95
N ARG A 215 -17.63 0.49 12.41
CA ARG A 215 -17.48 0.85 11.01
C ARG A 215 -16.33 0.07 10.40
N CYS A 216 -16.36 -0.10 9.08
CA CYS A 216 -15.27 -0.70 8.32
C CYS A 216 -14.36 0.40 7.76
N PRO A 217 -13.26 0.77 8.46
CA PRO A 217 -12.36 1.81 7.97
C PRO A 217 -11.65 1.35 6.70
N GLU A 218 -11.32 2.29 5.81
CA GLU A 218 -10.59 1.97 4.56
C GLU A 218 -9.26 1.26 4.81
N VAL A 219 -8.61 1.56 5.94
CA VAL A 219 -7.37 0.88 6.37
C VAL A 219 -7.59 -0.61 6.61
N LEU A 220 -8.75 -1.01 7.14
CA LEU A 220 -9.09 -2.42 7.33
C LEU A 220 -9.36 -3.10 5.99
N LYS A 221 -10.06 -2.45 5.07
CA LYS A 221 -10.28 -2.97 3.71
C LYS A 221 -8.97 -3.18 2.98
N ASP A 222 -8.04 -2.24 3.10
CA ASP A 222 -6.73 -2.32 2.47
C ASP A 222 -5.85 -3.44 3.07
N PHE A 223 -5.88 -3.61 4.40
CA PHE A 223 -5.26 -4.74 5.08
C PHE A 223 -5.86 -6.08 4.64
N TYR A 224 -7.18 -6.19 4.64
CA TYR A 224 -7.90 -7.39 4.24
C TYR A 224 -7.54 -7.81 2.81
N ARG A 225 -7.59 -6.87 1.85
CA ARG A 225 -7.24 -7.13 0.45
C ARG A 225 -5.79 -7.56 0.28
N THR A 226 -4.88 -7.07 1.13
CA THR A 226 -3.49 -7.53 1.11
C THR A 226 -3.34 -8.96 1.61
N LEU A 227 -4.27 -9.50 2.39
CA LEU A 227 -4.21 -10.90 2.81
C LEU A 227 -5.03 -11.83 1.90
N ASP A 228 -6.11 -11.35 1.31
CA ASP A 228 -6.97 -12.10 0.38
C ASP A 228 -6.36 -12.15 -1.04
N GLN A 229 -5.21 -12.80 -1.17
CA GLN A 229 -4.47 -12.93 -2.43
C GLN A 229 -5.24 -13.71 -3.52
N HIS A 230 -6.20 -14.53 -3.11
CA HIS A 230 -7.02 -15.37 -4.01
C HIS A 230 -8.39 -14.74 -4.33
N GLU A 231 -8.64 -13.51 -3.87
CA GLU A 231 -9.89 -12.76 -4.10
C GLU A 231 -11.18 -13.54 -3.72
N THR A 232 -11.07 -14.38 -2.70
CA THR A 232 -12.18 -15.24 -2.23
C THR A 232 -13.26 -14.44 -1.50
N ASN A 233 -12.95 -13.21 -1.11
CA ASN A 233 -13.77 -12.36 -0.25
C ASN A 233 -14.14 -13.05 1.09
N SER A 234 -13.28 -13.99 1.54
CA SER A 234 -13.50 -14.78 2.74
C SER A 234 -12.18 -15.14 3.44
N LEU A 235 -11.83 -14.35 4.46
CA LEU A 235 -10.64 -14.56 5.27
C LEU A 235 -10.99 -15.11 6.64
N ASP A 236 -10.04 -15.87 7.19
CA ASP A 236 -10.08 -16.28 8.59
C ASP A 236 -9.75 -15.08 9.50
N VAL A 237 -10.57 -14.80 10.51
CA VAL A 237 -10.35 -13.68 11.44
C VAL A 237 -9.05 -13.84 12.24
N ARG A 238 -8.58 -15.08 12.42
CA ARG A 238 -7.37 -15.43 13.15
C ARG A 238 -6.08 -14.98 12.44
N VAL A 239 -6.15 -14.58 11.16
CA VAL A 239 -5.00 -14.00 10.45
C VAL A 239 -4.52 -12.70 11.11
N TYR A 240 -5.41 -11.99 11.79
CA TYR A 240 -5.04 -10.82 12.58
C TYR A 240 -4.19 -11.23 13.79
N ASP A 241 -4.67 -12.18 14.58
CA ASP A 241 -3.98 -12.71 15.76
C ASP A 241 -2.62 -13.31 15.40
N ALA A 242 -2.53 -14.05 14.29
CA ALA A 242 -1.28 -14.58 13.76
C ALA A 242 -0.29 -13.44 13.45
N GLY A 243 -0.77 -12.36 12.84
CA GLY A 243 0.00 -11.15 12.62
C GLY A 243 0.53 -10.52 13.92
N LEU A 244 -0.28 -10.45 14.97
CA LEU A 244 0.14 -9.92 16.28
C LEU A 244 1.30 -10.74 16.89
N TYR A 245 1.28 -12.07 16.77
CA TYR A 245 2.40 -12.91 17.19
C TYR A 245 3.70 -12.61 16.43
N LEU A 246 3.61 -12.26 15.15
CA LEU A 246 4.77 -11.91 14.32
C LEU A 246 5.35 -10.54 14.67
N LEU A 247 4.54 -9.63 15.19
CA LEU A 247 4.97 -8.31 15.66
C LEU A 247 5.71 -8.34 17.00
N ARG A 248 5.54 -9.38 17.81
CA ARG A 248 6.16 -9.49 19.14
C ARG A 248 7.68 -9.45 19.08
N THR A 249 8.32 -8.47 19.71
CA THR A 249 9.78 -8.31 19.73
C THR A 249 10.46 -9.15 20.82
N ASP A 250 9.71 -9.58 21.83
CA ASP A 250 10.20 -10.39 22.96
C ASP A 250 10.43 -11.88 22.62
N LEU A 251 9.92 -12.35 21.47
CA LEU A 251 10.01 -13.74 21.03
C LEU A 251 11.08 -13.94 19.95
N LYS A 252 11.79 -15.09 20.00
CA LYS A 252 12.65 -15.54 18.90
C LYS A 252 11.80 -15.84 17.65
N VAL A 253 12.36 -15.63 16.45
CA VAL A 253 11.68 -15.83 15.16
C VAL A 253 10.97 -17.19 15.06
N ARG A 254 11.64 -18.28 15.43
CA ARG A 254 11.06 -19.63 15.42
C ARG A 254 9.82 -19.75 16.31
N GLU A 255 9.83 -19.10 17.47
CA GLU A 255 8.70 -19.11 18.41
C GLU A 255 7.56 -18.20 17.92
N LYS A 256 7.87 -17.05 17.27
CA LYS A 256 6.85 -16.23 16.61
C LYS A 256 6.07 -17.03 15.57
N LEU A 257 6.79 -17.69 14.66
CA LEU A 257 6.21 -18.49 13.58
C LEU A 257 5.38 -19.66 14.12
N LYS A 258 5.92 -20.41 15.10
CA LYS A 258 5.18 -21.51 15.74
C LYS A 258 3.90 -21.04 16.42
N ARG A 259 3.96 -19.94 17.18
CA ARG A 259 2.78 -19.41 17.88
C ARG A 259 1.74 -18.86 16.91
N ALA A 260 2.19 -18.14 15.87
CA ALA A 260 1.32 -17.65 14.80
C ALA A 260 0.60 -18.81 14.09
N PHE A 261 1.31 -19.89 13.76
CA PHE A 261 0.70 -21.07 13.14
C PHE A 261 -0.29 -21.77 14.06
N ARG A 262 0.04 -21.91 15.36
CA ARG A 262 -0.85 -22.54 16.35
C ARG A 262 -2.19 -21.82 16.54
N VAL A 263 -2.29 -20.52 16.21
CA VAL A 263 -3.57 -19.79 16.28
C VAL A 263 -4.64 -20.46 15.40
N PHE A 264 -4.23 -20.99 14.24
CA PHE A 264 -5.15 -21.61 13.29
C PHE A 264 -5.62 -23.01 13.70
N GLY A 265 -5.06 -23.61 14.75
CA GLY A 265 -5.35 -24.97 15.19
C GLY A 265 -4.42 -26.02 14.57
N THR A 266 -4.42 -27.22 15.15
CA THR A 266 -3.56 -28.35 14.74
C THR A 266 -4.22 -29.32 13.76
N GLU A 267 -5.55 -29.27 13.62
CA GLU A 267 -6.31 -30.16 12.75
C GLU A 267 -6.55 -29.47 11.40
N ASN A 268 -5.98 -30.03 10.34
CA ASN A 268 -6.14 -29.59 8.95
C ASN A 268 -5.95 -28.08 8.76
N ALA A 269 -4.77 -27.54 9.09
CA ALA A 269 -4.43 -26.18 8.68
C ALA A 269 -4.34 -26.14 7.14
N PRO A 270 -5.29 -25.52 6.43
CA PRO A 270 -5.21 -25.40 4.98
C PRO A 270 -3.91 -24.72 4.57
N ALA A 271 -3.36 -25.10 3.42
CA ALA A 271 -2.15 -24.51 2.84
C ALA A 271 -2.19 -22.96 2.84
N GLU A 272 -3.39 -22.39 2.73
CA GLU A 272 -3.71 -20.95 2.84
C GLU A 272 -3.18 -20.29 4.13
N HIS A 273 -3.21 -20.96 5.28
CA HIS A 273 -2.72 -20.38 6.53
C HIS A 273 -1.19 -20.27 6.55
N LEU A 274 -0.51 -21.24 5.94
CA LEU A 274 0.94 -21.18 5.74
C LEU A 274 1.29 -20.07 4.74
N GLU A 275 0.54 -19.96 3.64
CA GLU A 275 0.67 -18.84 2.68
C GLU A 275 0.51 -17.49 3.38
N THR A 276 -0.47 -17.36 4.27
CA THR A 276 -0.68 -16.13 5.04
C THR A 276 0.53 -15.79 5.91
N ILE A 277 1.11 -16.76 6.61
CA ILE A 277 2.30 -16.52 7.44
C ILE A 277 3.53 -16.19 6.58
N LEU A 278 3.69 -16.86 5.44
CA LEU A 278 4.76 -16.55 4.49
C LEU A 278 4.59 -15.15 3.88
N LEU A 279 3.35 -14.74 3.61
CA LEU A 279 3.03 -13.41 3.15
C LEU A 279 3.38 -12.34 4.20
N TYR A 280 3.06 -12.60 5.48
CA TYR A 280 3.51 -11.74 6.57
C TYR A 280 5.03 -11.70 6.71
N TRP A 281 5.71 -12.85 6.75
CA TRP A 281 7.13 -12.88 7.15
C TRP A 281 8.11 -12.66 5.99
N LYS A 282 7.76 -13.13 4.79
CA LYS A 282 8.60 -13.09 3.58
C LYS A 282 8.01 -12.26 2.45
N GLY A 283 6.75 -11.83 2.54
CA GLY A 283 6.09 -11.07 1.47
C GLY A 283 5.71 -11.91 0.26
N VAL A 284 5.73 -13.24 0.39
CA VAL A 284 5.45 -14.18 -0.71
C VAL A 284 3.96 -14.53 -0.72
N PRO A 285 3.22 -14.28 -1.82
CA PRO A 285 1.77 -14.41 -1.84
C PRO A 285 1.27 -15.85 -1.93
N THR A 286 2.04 -16.77 -2.52
CA THR A 286 1.63 -18.17 -2.71
C THR A 286 2.79 -19.14 -2.50
N LEU A 287 2.50 -20.38 -2.12
CA LEU A 287 3.52 -21.43 -1.97
C LEU A 287 4.21 -21.75 -3.30
N LYS A 288 3.51 -21.62 -4.43
CA LYS A 288 4.08 -21.77 -5.78
C LYS A 288 5.14 -20.71 -6.09
N ALA A 289 5.00 -19.50 -5.54
CA ALA A 289 6.03 -18.47 -5.67
C ALA A 289 7.23 -18.76 -4.77
N PHE A 290 7.00 -19.40 -3.61
CA PHE A 290 8.06 -19.81 -2.69
C PHE A 290 8.98 -20.89 -3.29
N SER A 291 8.42 -21.90 -3.96
CA SER A 291 9.23 -22.97 -4.60
C SER A 291 10.09 -22.49 -5.78
N LYS A 292 9.79 -21.33 -6.35
CA LYS A 292 10.65 -20.66 -7.34
C LYS A 292 11.82 -19.92 -6.69
N LEU A 293 11.66 -19.46 -5.45
CA LEU A 293 12.71 -18.77 -4.67
C LEU A 293 13.73 -19.76 -4.09
N ASP A 294 13.32 -20.97 -3.71
CA ASP A 294 14.26 -22.02 -3.25
C ASP A 294 15.14 -22.57 -4.38
N LYS A 295 14.82 -22.29 -5.65
CA LYS A 295 15.65 -22.60 -6.82
C LYS A 295 16.63 -21.47 -7.17
N PHE A 296 16.63 -20.38 -6.41
CA PHE A 296 17.52 -19.24 -6.63
C PHE A 296 18.87 -19.54 -5.98
N ASP A 297 19.86 -19.83 -6.81
CA ASP A 297 21.23 -20.14 -6.38
C ASP A 297 21.91 -18.85 -5.89
N PRO A 298 22.37 -18.75 -4.63
CA PRO A 298 23.00 -17.54 -4.11
C PRO A 298 24.30 -17.14 -4.84
N GLU A 299 24.86 -18.00 -5.69
CA GLU A 299 26.04 -17.68 -6.50
C GLU A 299 25.76 -16.72 -7.68
N GLU A 300 24.51 -16.58 -8.15
CA GLU A 300 24.17 -15.66 -9.26
C GLU A 300 24.29 -14.16 -8.89
N LEU A 301 24.43 -13.83 -7.60
CA LEU A 301 24.60 -12.44 -7.12
C LEU A 301 26.05 -11.94 -7.17
N HIS A 302 27.02 -12.80 -7.48
CA HIS A 302 28.44 -12.43 -7.56
C HIS A 302 28.96 -12.23 -8.99
N SER A 303 28.11 -12.39 -10.01
CA SER A 303 28.48 -12.18 -11.42
C SER A 303 27.47 -11.28 -12.13
N SER A 304 27.42 -9.99 -11.79
CA SER A 304 26.83 -8.92 -12.62
C SER A 304 27.33 -7.55 -12.16
#